data_AF-A0A3A9P8E1-F1
#
_entry.id   AF-A0A3A9P8E1-F1
#
_cell.length_a   1.000
_cell.length_b   1.000
_cell.length_c   1.000
_cell.angle_alpha   90.00
_cell.angle_beta   90.00
_cell.angle_gamma   90.00
#
_symmetry.space_group_name_H-M   'P 1'
#
loop_
_entity.id
_entity.type
_entity.pdbx_description
1 polymer ?
#
loop_
_entity_poly.entity_id
_entity_poly.type
_entity_poly.pdbx_seq_one_letter_code
_entity_poly.pdbx_strand_id
1 'polypeptide(L)'
;MTTPNPQNDQFDINETGYKTSHTAVRKARRFAVQGLYEWLMTDYRFAKQRRDLLGGNEPHTIAARTRADNAMHTVHLGYYHELMRNIPAQIDELESLIVSQLDRELSKLDIIEHAILLIGTYELKHSLHIPYKVVLDEAMKLNVHFGATDAHKLINAVMDKIAKNVRQPEVQADK
;
A
#
# COMPACT_ATOMS: atom_id res chain seq x y z
N MET A 1 22.56 -44.40 28.23
CA MET A 1 21.43 -43.47 28.46
C MET A 1 22.03 -42.07 28.58
N THR A 2 22.12 -41.36 27.46
CA THR A 2 22.62 -39.98 27.39
C THR A 2 21.42 -39.08 27.14
N THR A 3 21.10 -38.27 28.13
CA THR A 3 20.02 -37.26 28.13
C THR A 3 20.27 -36.19 27.05
N PRO A 4 19.21 -35.71 26.36
CA PRO A 4 19.35 -34.62 25.41
C PRO A 4 19.55 -33.28 26.13
N ASN A 5 20.51 -32.48 25.64
CA ASN A 5 20.80 -31.13 26.09
C ASN A 5 19.74 -30.16 25.52
N PRO A 6 18.93 -29.47 26.35
CA PRO A 6 17.97 -28.47 25.88
C PRO A 6 18.66 -27.11 25.91
N GLN A 7 19.44 -26.82 24.88
CA GLN A 7 20.00 -25.47 24.70
C GLN A 7 19.47 -24.84 23.42
N ASN A 8 18.75 -23.75 23.66
CA ASN A 8 18.65 -22.58 22.79
C ASN A 8 17.57 -22.56 21.70
N ASP A 9 16.31 -22.71 22.10
CA ASP A 9 15.15 -22.22 21.33
C ASP A 9 14.69 -20.85 21.87
N GLN A 10 15.63 -19.91 21.96
CA GLN A 10 15.30 -18.51 22.23
C GLN A 10 14.93 -17.87 20.89
N PHE A 11 13.62 -17.80 20.60
CA PHE A 11 13.09 -17.05 19.48
C PHE A 11 13.54 -15.58 19.61
N ASP A 12 14.54 -15.21 18.81
CA ASP A 12 15.05 -13.86 18.77
C ASP A 12 14.07 -12.98 17.98
N ILE A 13 13.20 -12.28 18.71
CA ILE A 13 12.22 -11.33 18.15
C ILE A 13 12.89 -10.23 17.31
N ASN A 14 14.21 -10.04 17.45
CA ASN A 14 14.99 -9.03 16.75
C ASN A 14 15.57 -9.50 15.40
N GLU A 15 15.45 -10.78 15.02
CA GLU A 15 15.79 -11.26 13.67
C GLU A 15 14.73 -10.86 12.61
N THR A 16 13.60 -10.28 13.03
CA THR A 16 12.54 -9.80 12.13
C THR A 16 12.93 -8.56 11.31
N GLY A 17 14.13 -8.01 11.51
CA GLY A 17 14.72 -6.98 10.67
C GLY A 17 15.24 -7.53 9.34
N TYR A 18 14.37 -8.08 8.49
CA TYR A 18 14.79 -8.51 7.16
C TYR A 18 15.39 -7.32 6.41
N LYS A 19 16.67 -7.40 6.05
CA LYS A 19 17.30 -6.58 5.00
C LYS A 19 16.68 -6.96 3.65
N THR A 20 15.42 -6.62 3.46
CA THR A 20 14.73 -6.89 2.21
C THR A 20 15.20 -5.89 1.17
N SER A 21 15.61 -6.37 0.00
CA SER A 21 16.03 -5.50 -1.10
C SER A 21 14.94 -4.48 -1.42
N HIS A 22 15.33 -3.21 -1.63
CA HIS A 22 14.41 -2.16 -2.09
C HIS A 22 13.61 -2.58 -3.34
N THR A 23 14.19 -3.44 -4.18
CA THR A 23 13.53 -4.03 -5.35
C THR A 23 12.36 -4.94 -4.96
N ALA A 24 12.51 -5.74 -3.89
CA ALA A 24 11.46 -6.63 -3.40
C ALA A 24 10.30 -5.85 -2.74
N VAL A 25 10.61 -4.74 -2.04
CA VAL A 25 9.59 -3.82 -1.50
C VAL A 25 8.85 -3.10 -2.63
N ARG A 26 9.56 -2.64 -3.67
CA ARG A 26 8.93 -2.09 -4.89
C ARG A 26 7.98 -3.06 -5.55
N LYS A 27 8.39 -4.32 -5.70
CA LYS A 27 7.52 -5.36 -6.25
C LYS A 27 6.29 -5.58 -5.38
N ALA A 28 6.44 -5.54 -4.05
CA ALA A 28 5.31 -5.64 -3.13
C ALA A 28 4.29 -4.50 -3.34
N ARG A 29 4.75 -3.25 -3.49
CA ARG A 29 3.85 -2.12 -3.83
C ARG A 29 3.13 -2.34 -5.17
N ARG A 30 3.83 -2.86 -6.19
CA ARG A 30 3.20 -3.12 -7.50
C ARG A 30 2.10 -4.16 -7.42
N PHE A 31 2.34 -5.27 -6.73
CA PHE A 31 1.31 -6.27 -6.50
C PHE A 31 0.17 -5.73 -5.62
N ALA A 32 0.47 -4.87 -4.66
CA ALA A 32 -0.56 -4.20 -3.85
C ALA A 32 -1.44 -3.29 -4.72
N VAL A 33 -0.90 -2.52 -5.67
CA VAL A 33 -1.71 -1.74 -6.62
C VAL A 33 -2.67 -2.64 -7.41
N GLN A 34 -2.18 -3.76 -7.93
CA GLN A 34 -3.02 -4.69 -8.69
C GLN A 34 -4.14 -5.28 -7.83
N GLY A 35 -3.82 -5.74 -6.61
CA GLY A 35 -4.81 -6.29 -5.69
C GLY A 35 -5.82 -5.26 -5.21
N LEU A 36 -5.37 -4.03 -4.90
CA LEU A 36 -6.26 -2.93 -4.52
C LEU A 36 -7.12 -2.47 -5.70
N TYR A 37 -6.61 -2.49 -6.93
CA TYR A 37 -7.43 -2.19 -8.11
C TYR A 37 -8.58 -3.20 -8.25
N GLU A 38 -8.28 -4.50 -8.16
CA GLU A 38 -9.28 -5.56 -8.21
C GLU A 38 -10.32 -5.41 -7.08
N TRP A 39 -9.85 -5.12 -5.87
CA TRP A 39 -10.71 -4.87 -4.72
C TRP A 39 -11.59 -3.61 -4.91
N LEU A 40 -11.03 -2.46 -5.30
CA LEU A 40 -11.77 -1.22 -5.50
C LEU A 40 -12.77 -1.31 -6.66
N MET A 41 -12.46 -2.07 -7.71
CA MET A 41 -13.38 -2.30 -8.83
C MET A 41 -14.59 -3.17 -8.43
N THR A 42 -14.45 -3.91 -7.33
CA THR A 42 -15.47 -4.83 -6.82
C THR A 42 -16.15 -4.32 -5.54
N ASP A 43 -15.57 -3.30 -4.90
CA ASP A 43 -16.16 -2.57 -3.80
C ASP A 43 -17.45 -1.84 -4.25
N TYR A 44 -18.47 -1.95 -3.41
CA TYR A 44 -19.82 -1.42 -3.61
C TYR A 44 -19.85 0.12 -3.76
N ARG A 45 -18.81 0.84 -3.33
CA ARG A 45 -18.72 2.31 -3.42
C ARG A 45 -18.48 2.83 -4.84
N PHE A 46 -17.85 2.03 -5.71
CA PHE A 46 -17.48 2.43 -7.07
C PHE A 46 -18.15 1.57 -8.15
N ALA A 47 -18.68 0.40 -7.80
CA ALA A 47 -19.30 -0.50 -8.76
C ALA A 47 -20.66 0.04 -9.24
N LYS A 48 -20.75 0.43 -10.53
CA LYS A 48 -22.02 0.76 -11.21
C LYS A 48 -23.05 -0.38 -11.18
N GLN A 49 -22.62 -1.60 -10.88
CA GLN A 49 -23.43 -2.80 -10.70
C GLN A 49 -23.00 -3.51 -9.42
N ARG A 50 -23.96 -3.94 -8.59
CA ARG A 50 -23.72 -4.68 -7.34
C ARG A 50 -23.00 -6.01 -7.60
N ARG A 51 -21.67 -5.97 -7.69
CA ARG A 51 -20.77 -7.13 -7.77
C ARG A 51 -20.33 -7.63 -6.39
N ASP A 52 -20.51 -6.81 -5.36
CA ASP A 52 -20.32 -7.13 -3.95
C ASP A 52 -21.10 -8.38 -3.50
N LEU A 53 -22.24 -8.65 -4.15
CA LEU A 53 -23.09 -9.81 -3.88
C LEU A 53 -22.55 -11.17 -4.38
N LEU A 54 -21.49 -11.19 -5.19
CA LEU A 54 -20.95 -12.43 -5.76
C LEU A 54 -19.84 -13.08 -4.91
N GLY A 55 -19.34 -12.40 -3.87
CA GLY A 55 -18.26 -12.87 -3.01
C GLY A 55 -16.93 -13.09 -3.75
N GLY A 56 -15.86 -13.41 -3.02
CA GLY A 56 -14.60 -13.88 -3.59
C GLY A 56 -13.61 -12.80 -4.04
N ASN A 57 -13.89 -11.53 -3.78
CA ASN A 57 -12.93 -10.41 -3.95
C ASN A 57 -12.62 -9.72 -2.63
N GLU A 58 -12.78 -10.44 -1.52
CA GLU A 58 -12.27 -9.98 -0.24
C GLU A 58 -10.75 -9.80 -0.35
N PRO A 59 -10.15 -8.78 0.30
CA PRO A 59 -8.72 -8.52 0.18
C PRO A 59 -7.82 -9.72 0.49
N HIS A 60 -8.24 -10.57 1.45
CA HIS A 60 -7.53 -11.80 1.78
C HIS A 60 -7.61 -12.85 0.66
N THR A 61 -8.74 -12.97 -0.02
CA THR A 61 -8.95 -13.90 -1.14
C THR A 61 -8.09 -13.48 -2.33
N ILE A 62 -8.06 -12.18 -2.64
CA ILE A 62 -7.19 -11.60 -3.67
C ILE A 62 -5.74 -11.89 -3.35
N ALA A 63 -5.28 -11.58 -2.12
CA ALA A 63 -3.90 -11.82 -1.70
C ALA A 63 -3.49 -13.31 -1.76
N ALA A 64 -4.41 -14.23 -1.44
CA ALA A 64 -4.19 -15.66 -1.56
C ALA A 64 -4.02 -16.09 -3.03
N ARG A 65 -4.90 -15.63 -3.93
CA ARG A 65 -4.79 -15.88 -5.38
C ARG A 65 -3.51 -15.31 -5.97
N THR A 66 -3.20 -14.04 -5.69
CA THR A 66 -1.97 -13.41 -6.17
C THR A 66 -0.74 -14.22 -5.75
N ARG A 67 -0.72 -14.77 -4.52
CA ARG A 67 0.37 -15.65 -4.09
C ARG A 67 0.44 -16.96 -4.89
N ALA A 68 -0.70 -17.59 -5.14
CA ALA A 68 -0.75 -18.86 -5.86
C ALA A 68 -0.30 -18.72 -7.33
N ASP A 69 -0.71 -17.63 -7.97
CA ASP A 69 -0.56 -17.46 -9.43
C ASP A 69 0.75 -16.78 -9.85
N ASN A 70 1.52 -16.19 -8.91
CA ASN A 70 2.69 -15.37 -9.22
C ASN A 70 3.98 -15.85 -8.54
N ALA A 71 5.11 -15.54 -9.16
CA ALA A 71 6.45 -15.78 -8.63
C ALA A 71 6.79 -14.86 -7.43
N MET A 72 6.23 -15.17 -6.25
CA MET A 72 6.35 -14.36 -5.03
C MET A 72 7.70 -14.41 -4.33
N HIS A 73 8.62 -15.28 -4.75
CA HIS A 73 9.95 -15.42 -4.14
C HIS A 73 10.83 -14.17 -4.28
N THR A 74 10.47 -13.22 -5.16
CA THR A 74 11.18 -11.93 -5.33
C THR A 74 10.46 -10.74 -4.70
N VAL A 75 9.37 -10.99 -3.98
CA VAL A 75 8.48 -9.96 -3.41
C VAL A 75 8.67 -9.93 -1.91
N HIS A 76 8.64 -8.73 -1.31
CA HIS A 76 8.53 -8.63 0.13
C HIS A 76 7.12 -9.06 0.57
N LEU A 77 6.97 -10.35 0.88
CA LEU A 77 5.66 -10.95 1.08
C LEU A 77 4.93 -10.43 2.34
N GLY A 78 5.67 -10.25 3.45
CA GLY A 78 5.12 -9.66 4.67
C GLY A 78 4.58 -8.24 4.45
N TYR A 79 5.34 -7.40 3.74
CA TYR A 79 4.91 -6.04 3.42
C TYR A 79 3.73 -6.00 2.44
N TYR A 80 3.72 -6.86 1.41
CA TYR A 80 2.55 -7.00 0.53
C TYR A 80 1.29 -7.39 1.32
N HIS A 81 1.41 -8.34 2.26
CA HIS A 81 0.30 -8.74 3.13
C HIS A 81 -0.20 -7.61 4.00
N GLU A 82 0.73 -6.86 4.58
CA GLU A 82 0.41 -5.70 5.39
C GLU A 82 -0.43 -4.69 4.60
N LEU A 83 0.00 -4.33 3.39
CA LEU A 83 -0.73 -3.40 2.52
C LEU A 83 -2.13 -3.94 2.17
N MET A 84 -2.23 -5.19 1.70
CA MET A 84 -3.51 -5.80 1.30
C MET A 84 -4.47 -6.00 2.47
N ARG A 85 -3.98 -6.07 3.70
CA ARG A 85 -4.82 -6.22 4.90
C ARG A 85 -5.22 -4.86 5.47
N ASN A 86 -4.25 -3.98 5.68
CA ASN A 86 -4.44 -2.79 6.50
C ASN A 86 -5.03 -1.62 5.73
N ILE A 87 -4.76 -1.50 4.41
CA ILE A 87 -5.38 -0.44 3.59
C ILE A 87 -6.90 -0.64 3.52
N PRO A 88 -7.42 -1.83 3.14
CA PRO A 88 -8.86 -2.04 3.12
C PRO A 88 -9.54 -1.86 4.48
N ALA A 89 -8.87 -2.28 5.56
CA ALA A 89 -9.39 -2.15 6.92
C ALA A 89 -9.48 -0.69 7.40
N GLN A 90 -8.75 0.24 6.78
CA GLN A 90 -8.69 1.65 7.15
C GLN A 90 -9.14 2.58 6.02
N ILE A 91 -9.85 2.06 5.02
CA ILE A 91 -10.18 2.81 3.80
C ILE A 91 -10.89 4.13 4.10
N ASP A 92 -11.85 4.13 5.03
CA ASP A 92 -12.61 5.34 5.39
C ASP A 92 -11.71 6.48 5.88
N GLU A 93 -10.73 6.15 6.72
CA GLU A 93 -9.79 7.13 7.26
C GLU A 93 -8.81 7.63 6.19
N LEU A 94 -8.29 6.71 5.38
CA LEU A 94 -7.36 7.04 4.30
C LEU A 94 -8.05 7.89 3.22
N GLU A 95 -9.27 7.52 2.80
CA GLU A 95 -10.09 8.29 1.86
C GLU A 95 -10.42 9.67 2.43
N SER A 96 -10.77 9.79 3.71
CA SER A 96 -11.04 11.09 4.33
C SER A 96 -9.82 12.03 4.27
N LEU A 97 -8.62 11.50 4.47
CA LEU A 97 -7.38 12.27 4.33
C LEU A 97 -7.17 12.70 2.87
N ILE A 98 -7.36 11.79 1.92
CA ILE A 98 -7.20 12.08 0.48
C ILE A 98 -8.22 13.14 0.03
N VAL A 99 -9.49 12.96 0.34
CA VAL A 99 -10.60 13.86 -0.04
C VAL A 99 -10.37 15.27 0.51
N SER A 100 -9.86 15.40 1.75
CA SER A 100 -9.56 16.71 2.34
C SER A 100 -8.51 17.53 1.56
N GLN A 101 -7.72 16.88 0.72
CA GLN A 101 -6.64 17.50 -0.08
C GLN A 101 -6.95 17.56 -1.58
N LEU A 102 -8.04 16.93 -2.02
CA LEU A 102 -8.50 16.95 -3.40
C LEU A 102 -9.30 18.21 -3.68
N ASP A 103 -9.01 18.84 -4.83
CA ASP A 103 -9.77 19.99 -5.33
C ASP A 103 -11.01 19.57 -6.15
N ARG A 104 -11.32 18.26 -6.17
CA ARG A 104 -12.41 17.62 -6.93
C ARG A 104 -13.01 16.45 -6.15
N GLU A 105 -14.19 16.00 -6.56
CA GLU A 105 -14.81 14.80 -6.00
C GLU A 105 -13.95 13.55 -6.22
N LEU A 106 -13.93 12.65 -5.23
CA LEU A 106 -13.24 11.35 -5.31
C LEU A 106 -13.75 10.49 -6.47
N SER A 107 -15.02 10.63 -6.83
CA SER A 107 -15.67 9.93 -7.95
C SER A 107 -15.03 10.18 -9.32
N LYS A 108 -14.26 11.28 -9.45
CA LYS A 108 -13.55 11.66 -10.69
C LYS A 108 -12.12 11.12 -10.75
N LEU A 109 -11.69 10.40 -9.71
CA LEU A 109 -10.39 9.75 -9.63
C LEU A 109 -10.46 8.41 -10.36
N ASP A 110 -9.46 8.12 -11.19
CA ASP A 110 -9.33 6.77 -11.75
C ASP A 110 -8.99 5.75 -10.64
N ILE A 111 -9.38 4.49 -10.83
CA ILE A 111 -9.19 3.45 -9.80
C ILE A 111 -7.69 3.23 -9.53
N ILE A 112 -6.83 3.34 -10.54
CA ILE A 112 -5.38 3.24 -10.37
C ILE A 112 -4.84 4.42 -9.57
N GLU A 113 -5.27 5.65 -9.90
CA GLU A 113 -4.91 6.85 -9.14
C GLU A 113 -5.32 6.69 -7.67
N HIS A 114 -6.51 6.16 -7.43
CA HIS A 114 -7.03 5.90 -6.09
C HIS A 114 -6.18 4.88 -5.33
N ALA A 115 -5.88 3.73 -5.92
CA ALA A 115 -5.03 2.71 -5.30
C ALA A 115 -3.64 3.26 -4.94
N ILE A 116 -3.03 4.07 -5.81
CA ILE A 116 -1.72 4.70 -5.57
C ILE A 116 -1.80 5.67 -4.39
N LEU A 117 -2.81 6.53 -4.36
CA LEU A 117 -3.01 7.49 -3.26
C LEU A 117 -3.27 6.78 -1.94
N LEU A 118 -4.01 5.67 -1.92
CA LEU A 118 -4.22 4.86 -0.72
C LEU A 118 -2.92 4.27 -0.18
N ILE A 119 -2.09 3.67 -1.03
CA ILE A 119 -0.78 3.14 -0.63
C ILE A 119 0.09 4.25 -0.07
N GLY A 120 0.24 5.35 -0.81
CA GLY A 120 1.07 6.47 -0.39
C GLY A 120 0.61 7.10 0.92
N THR A 121 -0.70 7.30 1.10
CA THR A 121 -1.29 7.86 2.32
C THR A 121 -1.08 6.93 3.52
N TYR A 122 -1.29 5.62 3.32
CA TYR A 122 -1.03 4.61 4.34
C TYR A 122 0.44 4.62 4.77
N GLU A 123 1.39 4.64 3.83
CA GLU A 123 2.82 4.70 4.14
C GLU A 123 3.21 6.00 4.84
N LEU A 124 2.68 7.15 4.41
CA LEU A 124 2.93 8.42 5.08
C LEU A 124 2.45 8.40 6.53
N LYS A 125 1.33 7.73 6.83
CA LYS A 125 0.78 7.68 8.18
C LYS A 125 1.45 6.62 9.08
N HIS A 126 1.73 5.44 8.54
CA HIS A 126 2.12 4.27 9.35
C HIS A 126 3.61 3.91 9.22
N SER A 127 4.26 4.23 8.09
CA SER A 127 5.64 3.82 7.81
C SER A 127 6.65 4.91 8.15
N LEU A 128 6.69 5.37 9.41
CA LEU A 128 7.58 6.45 9.86
C LEU A 128 9.08 6.16 9.68
N HIS A 129 9.45 4.88 9.52
CA HIS A 129 10.82 4.45 9.23
C HIS A 129 11.23 4.70 7.76
N ILE A 130 10.28 4.97 6.86
CA ILE A 130 10.53 5.30 5.45
C ILE A 130 10.41 6.82 5.31
N PRO A 131 11.45 7.55 4.86
CA PRO A 131 11.36 8.99 4.68
C PRO A 131 10.23 9.40 3.73
N TYR A 132 9.56 10.52 4.01
CA TYR A 132 8.37 10.95 3.26
C TYR A 132 8.67 11.13 1.76
N LYS A 133 9.83 11.68 1.41
CA LYS A 133 10.28 11.83 0.00
C LYS A 133 10.34 10.49 -0.73
N VAL A 134 10.79 9.44 -0.04
CA VAL A 134 10.84 8.09 -0.62
C VAL A 134 9.43 7.57 -0.88
N VAL A 135 8.47 7.84 0.01
CA VAL A 135 7.07 7.47 -0.21
C VAL A 135 6.49 8.19 -1.44
N LEU A 136 6.73 9.50 -1.55
CA LEU A 136 6.31 10.31 -2.71
C LEU A 136 6.93 9.79 -4.02
N ASP A 137 8.24 9.57 -4.04
CA ASP A 137 8.95 9.05 -5.21
C ASP A 137 8.44 7.68 -5.65
N GLU A 138 8.14 6.80 -4.69
CA GLU A 138 7.63 5.46 -4.98
C GLU A 138 6.17 5.51 -5.48
N ALA A 139 5.33 6.41 -4.94
CA ALA A 139 3.99 6.65 -5.48
C ALA A 139 4.05 7.16 -6.94
N MET A 140 4.97 8.07 -7.25
CA MET A 140 5.19 8.54 -8.62
C MET A 140 5.68 7.43 -9.55
N LYS A 141 6.55 6.53 -9.08
CA LYS A 141 6.98 5.35 -9.86
C LYS A 141 5.83 4.38 -10.12
N LEU A 142 4.90 4.20 -9.17
CA LEU A 142 3.69 3.42 -9.40
C LEU A 142 2.83 4.06 -10.47
N ASN A 143 2.66 5.38 -10.45
CA ASN A 143 1.89 6.08 -11.46
C ASN A 143 2.51 5.98 -12.86
N VAL A 144 3.83 6.12 -12.99
CA VAL A 144 4.54 5.89 -14.25
C VAL A 144 4.29 4.46 -14.78
N HIS A 145 4.15 3.49 -13.89
CA HIS A 145 4.02 2.08 -14.25
C HIS A 145 2.59 1.68 -14.63
N PHE A 146 1.57 2.26 -13.99
CA PHE A 146 0.17 1.84 -14.13
C PHE A 146 -0.79 2.93 -14.59
N GLY A 147 -0.51 4.19 -14.26
CA GLY A 147 -1.42 5.31 -14.44
C GLY A 147 -1.34 5.95 -15.82
N ALA A 148 -2.27 6.88 -16.06
CA ALA A 148 -2.27 7.69 -17.28
C ALA A 148 -1.16 8.76 -17.25
N THR A 149 -0.69 9.15 -18.44
CA THR A 149 0.40 10.14 -18.60
C THR A 149 0.10 11.48 -17.90
N ASP A 150 -1.16 11.88 -17.81
CA ASP A 150 -1.58 13.15 -17.19
C ASP A 150 -1.91 13.07 -15.69
N ALA A 151 -1.98 11.87 -15.11
CA ALA A 151 -2.32 11.65 -13.69
C ALA A 151 -1.23 12.14 -12.71
N HIS A 152 -0.02 12.35 -13.22
CA HIS A 152 1.18 12.66 -12.43
C HIS A 152 1.03 13.93 -11.59
N LYS A 153 0.43 14.99 -12.17
CA LYS A 153 0.29 16.29 -11.48
C LYS A 153 -0.63 16.19 -10.27
N LEU A 154 -1.70 15.41 -10.40
CA LEU A 154 -2.67 15.22 -9.33
C LEU A 154 -2.06 14.43 -8.17
N ILE A 155 -1.48 13.26 -8.46
CA ILE A 155 -0.90 12.39 -7.43
C ILE A 155 0.18 13.14 -6.67
N ASN A 156 1.07 13.83 -7.37
CA ASN A 156 2.12 14.61 -6.72
C ASN A 156 1.53 15.71 -5.82
N ALA A 157 0.59 16.51 -6.33
CA ALA A 157 -0.02 17.59 -5.56
C ALA A 157 -0.74 17.10 -4.29
N VAL A 158 -1.49 16.00 -4.38
CA VAL A 158 -2.21 15.41 -3.24
C VAL A 158 -1.22 14.83 -2.24
N MET A 159 -0.25 14.04 -2.69
CA MET A 159 0.76 13.42 -1.81
C MET A 159 1.60 14.47 -1.08
N ASP A 160 1.98 15.56 -1.74
CA ASP A 160 2.69 16.69 -1.12
C ASP A 160 1.85 17.35 -0.01
N LYS A 161 0.56 17.58 -0.26
CA LYS A 161 -0.36 18.15 0.73
C LYS A 161 -0.54 17.21 1.93
N ILE A 162 -0.70 15.91 1.68
CA ILE A 162 -0.85 14.89 2.75
C ILE A 162 0.43 14.79 3.58
N ALA A 163 1.61 14.74 2.96
CA ALA A 163 2.88 14.71 3.68
C ALA A 163 3.06 15.92 4.60
N LYS A 164 2.69 17.13 4.15
CA LYS A 164 2.67 18.34 4.96
C LYS A 164 1.63 18.33 6.09
N ASN A 165 0.64 17.45 6.04
CA ASN A 165 -0.34 17.30 7.11
C ASN A 165 0.15 16.26 8.14
N VAL A 166 0.45 15.05 7.68
CA VAL A 166 0.72 13.91 8.57
C VAL A 166 2.19 13.79 9.00
N ARG A 167 3.12 14.46 8.30
CA ARG A 167 4.57 14.43 8.57
C ARG A 167 5.19 15.82 8.71
N GLN A 168 4.46 16.76 9.30
CA GLN A 168 4.92 18.14 9.49
C GLN A 168 6.36 18.27 10.03
N PRO A 169 6.77 17.54 11.10
CA PRO A 169 8.11 17.69 11.64
C PRO A 169 9.21 17.28 10.63
N GLU A 170 8.97 16.20 9.88
CA GLU A 170 9.90 15.70 8.87
C GLU A 170 10.03 16.67 7.69
N VAL A 171 8.91 17.22 7.22
CA VAL A 171 8.87 18.18 6.11
C VAL A 171 9.50 19.53 6.49
N GLN A 172 9.37 19.96 7.75
CA GLN A 172 9.98 21.20 8.23
C GLN A 172 11.49 21.08 8.40
N ALA A 173 11.99 19.91 8.83
CA ALA A 173 13.41 19.66 9.03
C ALA A 173 14.21 19.58 7.72
N ASP A 174 13.52 19.33 6.60
CA ASP A 174 14.12 19.20 5.27
C ASP A 174 14.13 20.52 4.47
N LYS A 175 13.46 21.58 4.96
CA LYS A 175 13.50 22.93 4.37
C LYS A 175 14.77 23.69 4.74
#